data_AF-A0A1G5HZ02-F1
#
_entry.id   AF-A0A1G5HZ02-F1
#
_cell.length_a   1.000
_cell.length_b   1.000
_cell.length_c   1.000
_cell.angle_alpha   90.00
_cell.angle_beta   90.00
_cell.angle_gamma   90.00
#
_symmetry.space_group_name_H-M   'P 1'
#
loop_
_entity.id
_entity.type
_entity.pdbx_description
1 polymer ?
#
loop_
_entity_poly.entity_id
_entity_poly.type
_entity_poly.pdbx_seq_one_letter_code
_entity_poly.pdbx_strand_id
1 'polypeptide(L)'
;MDNRQKTVEALRYFYNGLVRLENAAARRQQADNQIVALQNQLREAKSQAVALNEKSDFTKKSITTILSIIVIALFALVDIILPIALGTGISFRISSIFNLALILLIVNVVGRIISKKKTWSDDMVQKTYMSSVPQAEASLKNTVLMLPQIDCELACAYAQVEAFIKGFPPKYTYSYAVGKFAEYVENMRVDSMKEAINLFEQEEWQNNMLNESRKQTAIQAEQLAVQKDILNTAKNIEDYAKRAAEAAEDIKFTNQLIANNTAAAAAYAAQAAQSAKNTEEMLNYALGGRW
;
A
#
# COMPACT_ATOMS: atom_id res chain seq x y z
N MET A 1 13.00 56.76 -27.00
CA MET A 1 12.65 55.36 -26.67
C MET A 1 11.57 54.91 -27.61
N ASP A 2 11.85 53.88 -28.40
CA ASP A 2 10.87 53.22 -29.27
C ASP A 2 9.69 52.69 -28.41
N ASN A 3 8.46 52.82 -28.92
CA ASN A 3 7.26 52.35 -28.22
C ASN A 3 7.33 50.84 -27.96
N ARG A 4 7.97 50.08 -28.86
CA ARG A 4 8.19 48.64 -28.70
C ARG A 4 9.04 48.34 -27.46
N GLN A 5 10.13 49.07 -27.27
CA GLN A 5 11.03 48.87 -26.13
C GLN A 5 10.29 49.10 -24.80
N LYS A 6 9.45 50.15 -24.72
CA LYS A 6 8.61 50.40 -23.55
C LYS A 6 7.63 49.25 -23.28
N THR A 7 7.05 48.66 -24.33
CA THR A 7 6.16 47.49 -24.20
C THR A 7 6.91 46.28 -23.67
N VAL A 8 8.10 45.98 -24.19
CA VAL A 8 8.93 44.85 -23.71
C VAL A 8 9.33 45.07 -22.25
N GLU A 9 9.75 46.28 -21.87
CA GLU A 9 10.10 46.61 -20.49
C GLU A 9 8.91 46.45 -19.54
N ALA A 10 7.71 46.91 -19.95
CA ALA A 10 6.49 46.72 -19.17
C ALA A 10 6.11 45.24 -19.02
N LEU A 11 6.21 44.44 -20.10
CA LEU A 11 5.94 43.01 -20.07
C LEU A 11 6.93 42.25 -19.22
N ARG A 12 8.22 42.60 -19.26
CA ARG A 12 9.24 42.01 -18.39
C ARG A 12 9.02 42.36 -16.92
N TYR A 13 8.65 43.61 -16.62
CA TYR A 13 8.28 44.01 -15.27
C TYR A 13 7.09 43.19 -14.75
N PHE A 14 6.04 43.06 -15.56
CA PHE A 14 4.87 42.25 -15.21
C PHE A 14 5.22 40.77 -15.03
N TYR A 15 5.96 40.19 -15.97
CA TYR A 15 6.45 38.81 -15.92
C TYR A 15 7.24 38.53 -14.64
N ASN A 16 8.23 39.37 -14.32
CA ASN A 16 9.04 39.21 -13.12
C ASN A 16 8.21 39.31 -11.84
N GLY A 17 7.22 40.20 -11.81
CA GLY A 17 6.27 40.30 -10.70
C GLY A 17 5.43 39.04 -10.53
N LEU A 18 4.93 38.47 -11.63
CA LEU A 18 4.18 37.20 -11.61
C LEU A 18 5.04 36.02 -11.15
N VAL A 19 6.28 35.89 -11.66
CA VAL A 19 7.21 34.83 -11.23
C VAL A 19 7.53 34.96 -9.74
N ARG A 20 7.71 36.17 -9.23
CA ARG A 20 7.91 36.40 -7.79
C ARG A 20 6.69 35.99 -6.97
N LEU A 21 5.49 36.33 -7.45
CA LEU A 21 4.23 35.96 -6.81
C LEU A 21 4.05 34.44 -6.77
N GLU A 22 4.30 33.76 -7.88
CA GLU A 22 4.25 32.29 -8.00
C GLU A 22 5.27 31.62 -7.07
N ASN A 23 6.51 32.11 -7.03
CA ASN A 23 7.55 31.58 -6.14
C ASN A 23 7.26 31.83 -4.64
N ALA A 24 6.65 32.97 -4.30
CA ALA A 24 6.22 33.25 -2.93
C ALA A 24 5.04 32.34 -2.52
N ALA A 25 4.06 32.16 -3.40
CA ALA A 25 2.92 31.26 -3.19
C ALA A 25 3.39 29.79 -3.04
N ALA A 26 4.31 29.33 -3.87
CA ALA A 26 4.88 27.98 -3.79
C ALA A 26 5.62 27.76 -2.45
N ARG A 27 6.42 28.73 -2.00
CA ARG A 27 7.06 28.67 -0.68
C ARG A 27 6.05 28.66 0.47
N ARG A 28 4.98 29.44 0.37
CA ARG A 28 3.90 29.45 1.37
C ARG A 28 3.22 28.08 1.47
N GLN A 29 2.91 27.47 0.34
CA GLN A 29 2.32 26.13 0.27
C GLN A 29 3.28 25.06 0.82
N GLN A 30 4.58 25.16 0.50
CA GLN A 30 5.59 24.26 1.06
C GLN A 30 5.67 24.38 2.59
N ALA A 31 5.63 25.60 3.13
CA ALA A 31 5.61 25.83 4.56
C ALA A 31 4.35 25.25 5.23
N ASP A 32 3.16 25.39 4.62
CA ASP A 32 1.94 24.74 5.12
C ASP A 32 2.06 23.22 5.16
N ASN A 33 2.56 22.62 4.07
CA ASN A 33 2.78 21.18 3.99
C ASN A 33 3.76 20.70 5.07
N GLN A 34 4.83 21.46 5.33
CA GLN A 34 5.79 21.18 6.40
C GLN A 34 5.16 21.29 7.79
N ILE A 35 4.32 22.29 8.02
CA ILE A 35 3.58 22.45 9.29
C ILE A 35 2.70 21.23 9.55
N VAL A 36 1.92 20.80 8.56
CA VAL A 36 1.05 19.62 8.67
C VAL A 36 1.88 18.36 8.95
N ALA A 37 2.99 18.16 8.24
CA ALA A 37 3.88 17.02 8.45
C ALA A 37 4.48 17.02 9.86
N LEU A 38 4.97 18.16 10.35
CA LEU A 38 5.53 18.31 11.70
C LEU A 38 4.47 18.12 12.79
N GLN A 39 3.24 18.61 12.58
CA GLN A 39 2.12 18.38 13.49
C GLN A 39 1.76 16.89 13.59
N ASN A 40 1.75 16.18 12.47
CA ASN A 40 1.52 14.73 12.47
C ASN A 40 2.64 13.98 13.19
N GLN A 41 3.90 14.31 12.90
CA GLN A 41 5.05 13.73 13.62
C GLN A 41 4.98 13.98 15.13
N LEU A 42 4.59 15.19 15.54
CA LEU A 42 4.40 15.53 16.94
C LEU A 42 3.26 14.73 17.58
N ARG A 43 2.14 14.56 16.87
CA ARG A 43 1.00 13.77 17.33
C ARG A 43 1.38 12.30 17.51
N GLU A 44 2.12 11.74 16.57
CA GLU A 44 2.63 10.36 16.62
C GLU A 44 3.65 10.16 17.75
N ALA A 45 4.62 11.08 17.89
CA ALA A 45 5.60 11.02 18.96
C ALA A 45 4.92 11.11 20.34
N LYS A 46 3.93 12.00 20.48
CA LYS A 46 3.13 12.14 21.72
C LYS A 46 2.26 10.91 21.98
N SER A 47 1.65 10.30 20.96
CA SER A 47 0.83 9.09 21.15
C SER A 47 1.67 7.87 21.52
N GLN A 48 2.83 7.68 20.87
CA GLN A 48 3.78 6.62 21.20
C GLN A 48 4.28 6.74 22.64
N ALA A 49 4.60 7.97 23.04
CA ALA A 49 4.97 8.27 24.40
C ALA A 49 3.89 7.92 25.44
N VAL A 50 2.62 8.29 25.17
CA VAL A 50 1.49 7.93 26.04
C VAL A 50 1.32 6.41 26.10
N ALA A 51 1.36 5.71 24.96
CA ALA A 51 1.25 4.26 24.91
C ALA A 51 2.37 3.55 25.66
N LEU A 52 3.60 4.05 25.59
CA LEU A 52 4.73 3.53 26.36
C LEU A 52 4.54 3.78 27.86
N ASN A 53 4.00 4.94 28.27
CA ASN A 53 3.71 5.24 29.66
C ASN A 53 2.60 4.33 30.22
N GLU A 54 1.51 4.13 29.48
CA GLU A 54 0.44 3.19 29.84
C GLU A 54 0.95 1.75 29.96
N LYS A 55 1.82 1.32 29.05
CA LYS A 55 2.47 -0.01 29.11
C LYS A 55 3.38 -0.15 30.34
N SER A 56 4.10 0.91 30.71
CA SER A 56 4.91 0.97 31.93
C SER A 56 4.02 0.82 33.18
N ASP A 57 2.91 1.56 33.25
CA ASP A 57 1.99 1.52 34.38
C ASP A 57 1.23 0.20 34.51
N PHE A 58 0.81 -0.41 33.39
CA PHE A 58 0.25 -1.77 33.39
C PHE A 58 1.27 -2.78 33.92
N THR A 59 2.51 -2.70 33.44
CA THR A 59 3.61 -3.58 33.89
C THR A 59 3.85 -3.42 35.40
N LYS A 60 3.82 -2.19 35.94
CA LYS A 60 3.93 -1.94 37.39
C LYS A 60 2.81 -2.63 38.17
N LYS A 61 1.54 -2.44 37.75
CA LYS A 61 0.37 -3.05 38.42
C LYS A 61 0.45 -4.57 38.41
N SER A 62 0.67 -5.19 37.25
CA SER A 62 0.77 -6.67 37.15
C SER A 62 1.91 -7.23 38.00
N ILE A 63 3.06 -6.57 38.02
CA ILE A 63 4.19 -6.98 38.86
C ILE A 63 3.85 -6.89 40.35
N THR A 64 3.23 -5.78 40.80
CA THR A 64 2.82 -5.64 42.20
C THR A 64 1.81 -6.71 42.61
N THR A 65 0.88 -7.07 41.71
CA THR A 65 -0.09 -8.15 41.93
C THR A 65 0.58 -9.52 42.01
N ILE A 66 1.49 -9.84 41.09
CA ILE A 66 2.21 -11.12 41.11
C ILE A 66 3.06 -11.25 42.39
N LEU A 67 3.76 -10.18 42.79
CA LEU A 67 4.54 -10.16 44.03
C LEU A 67 3.67 -10.40 45.26
N SER A 68 2.51 -9.76 45.34
CA SER A 68 1.59 -9.97 46.46
C SER A 68 1.05 -11.41 46.49
N ILE A 69 0.72 -12.00 45.33
CA ILE A 69 0.33 -13.42 45.25
C ILE A 69 1.46 -14.35 45.72
N ILE A 70 2.71 -14.12 45.27
CA ILE A 70 3.86 -14.94 45.67
C ILE A 70 4.09 -14.84 47.18
N VAL A 71 4.02 -13.64 47.76
CA VAL A 71 4.18 -13.45 49.21
C VAL A 71 3.09 -14.20 49.97
N ILE A 72 1.82 -14.07 49.56
CA ILE A 72 0.70 -14.80 50.19
C ILE A 72 0.90 -16.31 50.10
N ALA A 73 1.28 -16.83 48.93
CA ALA A 73 1.54 -18.25 48.72
C ALA A 73 2.68 -18.76 49.61
N LEU A 74 3.77 -18.00 49.75
CA LEU A 74 4.90 -18.34 50.61
C LEU A 74 4.50 -18.38 52.09
N PHE A 75 3.69 -17.43 52.56
CA PHE A 75 3.16 -17.44 53.93
C PHE A 75 2.29 -18.68 54.18
N ALA A 76 1.37 -19.00 53.27
CA ALA A 76 0.54 -20.20 53.37
C ALA A 76 1.39 -21.50 53.39
N LEU A 77 2.46 -21.54 52.60
CA LEU A 77 3.38 -22.68 52.55
C LEU A 77 4.14 -22.85 53.88
N VAL A 78 4.56 -21.74 54.49
CA VAL A 78 5.17 -21.75 55.83
C VAL A 78 4.18 -22.28 56.86
N ASP A 79 2.92 -21.83 56.85
CA ASP A 79 1.88 -22.30 57.77
C ASP A 79 1.57 -23.80 57.63
N ILE A 80 1.73 -24.37 56.44
CA ILE A 80 1.55 -25.82 56.19
C ILE A 80 2.78 -26.62 56.63
N ILE A 81 4.00 -26.11 56.38
CA ILE A 81 5.24 -26.83 56.69
C ILE A 81 5.58 -26.77 58.19
N LEU A 82 5.29 -25.66 58.86
CA LEU A 82 5.67 -25.44 60.27
C LEU A 82 5.10 -26.54 61.21
N PRO A 83 3.82 -26.96 61.11
CA PRO A 83 3.27 -28.05 61.93
C PRO A 83 3.92 -29.40 61.65
N ILE A 84 4.24 -29.68 60.37
CA ILE A 84 4.86 -30.95 59.94
C ILE A 84 6.31 -31.04 60.48
N ALA A 85 7.04 -29.93 60.42
CA ALA A 85 8.39 -29.84 60.96
C ALA A 85 8.41 -29.96 62.50
N LEU A 86 7.41 -29.38 63.19
CA LEU A 86 7.25 -29.52 64.65
C LEU A 86 6.97 -30.97 65.06
N GLY A 87 6.28 -31.76 64.23
CA GLY A 87 5.99 -33.17 64.50
C GLY A 87 7.18 -34.14 64.33
N THR A 88 8.27 -33.71 63.68
CA THR A 88 9.41 -34.60 63.32
C THR A 88 10.67 -34.39 64.16
N GLY A 89 10.64 -33.51 65.17
CA GLY A 89 11.75 -33.31 66.12
C GLY A 89 13.00 -32.64 65.54
N ILE A 90 12.96 -32.18 64.28
CA ILE A 90 14.03 -31.39 63.67
C ILE A 90 14.05 -30.01 64.31
N SER A 91 15.22 -29.56 64.77
CA SER A 91 15.41 -28.31 65.51
C SER A 91 14.83 -27.09 64.75
N PHE A 92 13.70 -26.58 65.27
CA PHE A 92 12.88 -25.45 64.79
C PHE A 92 13.67 -24.21 64.31
N ARG A 93 14.88 -24.00 64.84
CA ARG A 93 15.71 -22.84 64.54
C ARG A 93 16.39 -22.90 63.17
N ILE A 94 16.78 -24.08 62.69
CA ILE A 94 17.55 -24.18 61.42
C ILE A 94 16.59 -24.07 60.21
N SER A 95 15.42 -24.70 60.28
CA SER A 95 14.43 -24.65 59.21
C SER A 95 13.81 -23.27 59.03
N SER A 96 13.57 -22.53 60.11
CA SER A 96 12.98 -21.18 60.03
C SER A 96 13.94 -20.16 59.43
N ILE A 97 15.24 -20.23 59.78
CA ILE A 97 16.28 -19.37 59.21
C ILE A 97 16.44 -19.63 57.70
N PHE A 98 16.44 -20.90 57.27
CA PHE A 98 16.58 -21.25 55.86
C PHE A 98 15.39 -20.76 55.00
N ASN A 99 14.16 -20.93 55.49
CA ASN A 99 12.96 -20.44 54.82
C ASN A 99 12.95 -18.91 54.71
N LEU A 100 13.35 -18.19 55.77
CA LEU A 100 13.44 -16.73 55.75
C LEU A 100 14.50 -16.25 54.74
N ALA A 101 15.65 -16.92 54.68
CA ALA A 101 16.71 -16.61 53.72
C ALA A 101 16.28 -16.84 52.27
N LEU A 102 15.53 -17.91 51.99
CA LEU A 102 14.98 -18.20 50.65
C LEU A 102 13.97 -17.14 50.21
N ILE A 103 13.07 -16.73 51.11
CA ILE A 103 12.09 -15.66 50.84
C ILE A 103 12.82 -14.35 50.52
N LEU A 104 13.82 -13.97 51.33
CA LEU A 104 14.61 -12.76 51.09
C LEU A 104 15.38 -12.80 49.77
N LEU A 105 15.88 -13.98 49.37
CA LEU A 105 16.56 -14.18 48.09
C LEU A 105 15.60 -14.00 46.91
N ILE A 106 14.42 -14.62 46.97
CA ILE A 106 13.39 -14.50 45.93
C ILE A 106 12.95 -13.04 45.79
N VAL A 107 12.67 -12.35 46.90
CA VAL A 107 12.31 -10.93 46.90
C VAL A 107 13.42 -10.06 46.27
N ASN A 108 14.69 -10.34 46.57
CA ASN A 108 15.82 -9.63 45.97
C ASN A 108 15.97 -9.86 44.45
N VAL A 109 15.87 -11.12 44.00
CA VAL A 109 16.01 -11.47 42.58
C VAL A 109 14.86 -10.87 41.78
N VAL A 110 13.63 -11.00 42.27
CA VAL A 110 12.45 -10.40 41.63
C VAL A 110 12.58 -8.87 41.61
N GLY A 111 12.99 -8.25 42.73
CA GLY A 111 13.25 -6.81 42.80
C GLY A 111 14.27 -6.31 41.76
N ARG A 112 15.37 -7.06 41.54
CA ARG A 112 16.40 -6.72 40.53
C ARG A 112 15.92 -6.87 39.09
N ILE A 113 15.10 -7.87 38.79
CA ILE A 113 14.53 -8.06 37.44
C ILE A 113 13.56 -6.92 37.13
N ILE A 114 12.75 -6.51 38.11
CA ILE A 114 11.80 -5.39 37.98
C ILE A 114 12.53 -4.07 37.77
N SER A 115 13.57 -3.80 38.57
CA SER A 115 14.32 -2.54 38.47
C SER A 115 14.98 -2.39 37.10
N LYS A 116 15.55 -3.45 36.52
CA LYS A 116 16.15 -3.43 35.18
C LYS A 116 15.12 -3.18 34.07
N LYS A 117 13.95 -3.81 34.13
CA LYS A 117 12.89 -3.63 33.12
C LYS A 117 12.28 -2.23 33.18
N LYS A 118 12.15 -1.66 34.39
CA LYS A 118 11.71 -0.27 34.60
C LYS A 118 12.68 0.72 33.96
N THR A 119 13.99 0.57 34.22
CA THR A 119 15.01 1.46 33.63
C THR A 119 15.00 1.44 32.10
N TRP A 120 14.72 0.30 31.47
CA TRP A 120 14.63 0.22 30.01
C TRP A 120 13.40 0.93 29.42
N SER A 121 12.25 0.81 30.08
CA SER A 121 11.02 1.48 29.65
C SER A 121 11.12 3.00 29.83
N ASP A 122 11.62 3.43 30.98
CA ASP A 122 11.78 4.86 31.29
C ASP A 122 12.86 5.48 30.39
N ASP A 123 13.96 4.76 30.10
CA ASP A 123 15.00 5.22 29.16
C ASP A 123 14.51 5.30 27.71
N MET A 124 13.67 4.37 27.23
CA MET A 124 13.07 4.49 25.90
C MET A 124 12.04 5.63 25.78
N VAL A 125 11.20 5.82 26.80
CA VAL A 125 10.26 6.95 26.87
C VAL A 125 11.05 8.25 26.90
N GLN A 126 12.05 8.34 27.76
CA GLN A 126 12.91 9.51 27.88
C GLN A 126 13.69 9.78 26.60
N LYS A 127 14.26 8.77 25.94
CA LYS A 127 14.98 8.94 24.67
C LYS A 127 14.06 9.45 23.56
N THR A 128 12.83 8.95 23.48
CA THR A 128 11.83 9.41 22.50
C THR A 128 11.42 10.86 22.80
N TYR A 129 11.07 11.16 24.06
CA TYR A 129 10.70 12.52 24.47
C TYR A 129 11.84 13.53 24.40
N MET A 130 13.08 13.14 24.71
CA MET A 130 14.21 14.08 24.78
C MET A 130 14.84 14.36 23.41
N SER A 131 14.59 13.53 22.40
CA SER A 131 15.18 13.72 21.06
C SER A 131 14.19 14.18 20.00
N SER A 132 13.05 13.52 19.83
CA SER A 132 12.18 13.76 18.67
C SER A 132 11.16 14.88 18.89
N VAL A 133 10.58 15.00 20.09
CA VAL A 133 9.53 15.99 20.37
C VAL A 133 10.09 17.43 20.40
N PRO A 134 11.17 17.76 21.14
CA PRO A 134 11.73 19.11 21.17
C PRO A 134 12.24 19.57 19.81
N GLN A 135 12.82 18.64 19.02
CA GLN A 135 13.31 18.93 17.69
C GLN A 135 12.16 19.25 16.71
N ALA A 136 11.08 18.47 16.75
CA ALA A 136 9.88 18.73 15.95
C ALA A 136 9.21 20.04 16.38
N GLU A 137 9.10 20.33 17.68
CA GLU A 137 8.54 21.58 18.20
C GLU A 137 9.39 22.81 17.79
N ALA A 138 10.72 22.70 17.87
CA ALA A 138 11.62 23.77 17.43
C ALA A 138 11.52 24.02 15.92
N SER A 139 11.45 22.95 15.11
CA SER A 139 11.31 23.04 13.66
C SER A 139 9.95 23.64 13.27
N LEU A 140 8.89 23.25 13.96
CA LEU A 140 7.54 23.80 13.77
C LEU A 140 7.52 25.29 14.11
N LYS A 141 8.09 25.66 15.26
CA LYS A 141 8.19 27.06 15.69
C LYS A 141 8.96 27.91 14.66
N ASN A 142 10.10 27.42 14.18
CA ASN A 142 10.89 28.12 13.18
C ASN A 142 10.12 28.29 11.86
N THR A 143 9.42 27.25 11.41
CA THR A 143 8.61 27.30 10.18
C THR A 143 7.47 28.32 10.31
N VAL A 144 6.77 28.33 11.45
CA VAL A 144 5.70 29.30 11.74
C VAL A 144 6.24 30.73 11.80
N LEU A 145 7.44 30.94 12.36
CA LEU A 145 8.08 32.26 12.41
C LEU A 145 8.49 32.80 11.03
N MET A 146 8.66 31.93 10.03
CA MET A 146 8.96 32.36 8.66
C MET A 146 7.70 32.76 7.87
N LEU A 147 6.50 32.35 8.29
CA LEU A 147 5.26 32.65 7.56
C LEU A 147 5.00 34.15 7.35
N PRO A 148 5.15 35.04 8.36
CA PRO A 148 4.91 36.47 8.15
C PRO A 148 5.83 37.09 7.10
N GLN A 149 7.07 36.60 6.99
CA GLN A 149 8.00 37.06 5.97
C GLN A 149 7.54 36.65 4.57
N ILE A 150 7.08 35.40 4.41
CA ILE A 150 6.55 34.89 3.14
C ILE A 150 5.25 35.64 2.78
N ASP A 151 4.36 35.85 3.75
CA ASP A 151 3.09 36.56 3.55
C ASP A 151 3.35 38.03 3.14
N CYS A 152 4.33 38.69 3.75
CA CYS A 152 4.77 40.02 3.36
C CYS A 152 5.31 40.04 1.92
N GLU A 153 6.17 39.07 1.57
CA GLU A 153 6.71 38.97 0.21
C GLU A 153 5.60 38.73 -0.84
N LEU A 154 4.61 37.89 -0.51
CA LEU A 154 3.45 37.62 -1.35
C LEU A 154 2.59 38.87 -1.55
N ALA A 155 2.34 39.62 -0.47
CA ALA A 155 1.62 40.88 -0.54
C ALA A 155 2.36 41.93 -1.39
N CYS A 156 3.67 42.05 -1.21
CA CYS A 156 4.51 42.95 -2.02
C CYS A 156 4.55 42.55 -3.50
N ALA A 157 4.68 41.26 -3.80
CA ALA A 157 4.66 40.76 -5.16
C ALA A 157 3.29 41.00 -5.82
N TYR A 158 2.20 40.73 -5.10
CA TYR A 158 0.85 40.99 -5.58
C TYR A 158 0.62 42.48 -5.86
N ALA A 159 1.03 43.37 -4.94
CA ALA A 159 0.88 44.82 -5.13
C ALA A 159 1.62 45.35 -6.37
N GLN A 160 2.75 44.74 -6.76
CA GLN A 160 3.50 45.12 -7.98
C GLN A 160 2.72 44.82 -9.26
N VAL A 161 1.88 43.79 -9.26
CA VAL A 161 1.18 43.29 -10.45
C VAL A 161 -0.34 43.48 -10.40
N GLU A 162 -0.89 43.95 -9.28
CA GLU A 162 -2.32 44.03 -9.01
C GLU A 162 -3.08 44.78 -10.11
N ALA A 163 -2.56 45.93 -10.55
CA ALA A 163 -3.17 46.74 -11.59
C ALA A 163 -3.28 45.97 -12.92
N PHE A 164 -2.28 45.17 -13.27
CA PHE A 164 -2.30 44.32 -14.46
C PHE A 164 -3.26 43.14 -14.27
N ILE A 165 -3.23 42.48 -13.11
CA ILE A 165 -4.12 41.33 -12.85
C ILE A 165 -5.59 41.73 -12.94
N LYS A 166 -5.98 42.89 -12.40
CA LYS A 166 -7.37 43.37 -12.45
C LYS A 166 -7.81 43.80 -13.85
N GLY A 167 -6.88 44.24 -14.68
CA GLY A 167 -7.16 44.76 -16.03
C GLY A 167 -7.27 43.71 -17.12
N PHE A 168 -6.83 42.47 -16.87
CA PHE A 168 -6.76 41.41 -17.87
C PHE A 168 -7.54 40.16 -17.45
N PRO A 169 -8.14 39.43 -18.41
CA PRO A 169 -8.67 38.09 -18.16
C PRO A 169 -7.61 37.16 -17.52
N PRO A 170 -7.99 36.27 -16.59
CA PRO A 170 -7.06 35.41 -15.86
C PRO A 170 -6.12 34.58 -16.74
N LYS A 171 -6.57 34.15 -17.92
CA LYS A 171 -5.75 33.37 -18.86
C LYS A 171 -4.51 34.10 -19.40
N TYR A 172 -4.49 35.43 -19.32
CA TYR A 172 -3.36 36.27 -19.77
C TYR A 172 -2.48 36.76 -18.63
N THR A 173 -2.83 36.44 -17.39
CA THR A 173 -2.10 36.88 -16.19
C THR A 173 -1.23 35.77 -15.60
N TYR A 174 -1.10 34.64 -16.30
CA TYR A 174 -0.12 33.60 -15.98
C TYR A 174 1.28 34.01 -16.44
N SER A 175 2.31 33.67 -15.65
CA SER A 175 3.71 34.00 -16.00
C SER A 175 4.10 33.46 -17.39
N TYR A 176 3.63 32.26 -17.75
CA TYR A 176 3.82 31.68 -19.08
C TYR A 176 3.28 32.57 -20.21
N ALA A 177 2.03 33.04 -20.11
CA ALA A 177 1.40 33.85 -21.15
C ALA A 177 2.13 35.20 -21.32
N VAL A 178 2.44 35.87 -20.20
CA VAL A 178 3.15 37.15 -20.21
C VAL A 178 4.58 37.00 -20.74
N GLY A 179 5.26 35.90 -20.39
CA GLY A 179 6.57 35.55 -20.95
C GLY A 179 6.51 35.39 -22.46
N LYS A 180 5.48 34.72 -22.99
CA LYS A 180 5.25 34.58 -24.43
C LYS A 180 4.97 35.92 -25.11
N PHE A 181 4.17 36.79 -24.50
CA PHE A 181 3.95 38.14 -25.05
C PHE A 181 5.26 38.93 -25.16
N ALA A 182 6.11 38.88 -24.12
CA ALA A 182 7.42 39.53 -24.14
C ALA A 182 8.29 38.96 -25.27
N GLU A 183 8.33 37.63 -25.41
CA GLU A 183 9.07 36.93 -26.46
C GLU A 183 8.60 37.33 -27.87
N TYR A 184 7.29 37.43 -28.12
CA TYR A 184 6.76 37.80 -29.43
C TYR A 184 7.15 39.22 -29.84
N VAL A 185 7.06 40.16 -28.90
CA VAL A 185 7.41 41.56 -29.15
C VAL A 185 8.93 41.71 -29.31
N GLU A 186 9.72 41.03 -28.48
CA GLU A 186 11.19 41.07 -28.53
C GLU A 186 11.74 40.48 -29.84
N ASN A 187 11.16 39.37 -30.30
CA ASN A 187 11.55 38.72 -31.56
C ASN A 187 10.91 39.36 -32.81
N MET A 188 10.25 40.51 -32.66
CA MET A 188 9.58 41.25 -33.75
C MET A 188 8.54 40.42 -34.51
N ARG A 189 7.92 39.41 -33.86
CA ARG A 189 6.81 38.65 -34.44
C ARG A 189 5.51 39.45 -34.46
N VAL A 190 5.41 40.44 -33.56
CA VAL A 190 4.25 41.32 -33.37
C VAL A 190 4.71 42.72 -32.99
N ASP A 191 3.94 43.74 -33.34
CA ASP A 191 4.25 45.15 -33.06
C ASP A 191 3.44 45.71 -31.88
N SER A 192 2.40 44.98 -31.45
CA SER A 192 1.51 45.42 -30.38
C SER A 192 1.12 44.28 -29.43
N MET A 193 0.70 44.67 -28.21
CA MET A 193 0.17 43.72 -27.23
C MET A 193 -1.08 42.98 -27.74
N LYS A 194 -1.92 43.66 -28.52
CA LYS A 194 -3.12 43.05 -29.13
C LYS A 194 -2.73 41.92 -30.09
N GLU A 195 -1.72 42.15 -30.93
CA GLU A 195 -1.21 41.12 -31.83
C GLU A 195 -0.52 39.99 -31.06
N ALA A 196 0.20 40.30 -29.98
CA ALA A 196 0.79 39.29 -29.10
C ALA A 196 -0.27 38.35 -28.51
N ILE A 197 -1.41 38.91 -28.07
CA ILE A 197 -2.55 38.14 -27.55
C ILE A 197 -3.17 37.28 -28.67
N ASN A 198 -3.41 37.85 -29.85
CA ASN A 198 -3.98 37.10 -30.96
C ASN A 198 -3.09 35.92 -31.38
N LEU A 199 -1.78 36.16 -31.47
CA LEU A 199 -0.81 35.13 -31.82
C LEU A 199 -0.74 34.04 -30.73
N PHE A 200 -0.79 34.42 -29.46
CA PHE A 200 -0.87 33.48 -28.35
C PHE A 200 -2.12 32.61 -28.40
N GLU A 201 -3.30 33.20 -28.63
CA GLU A 201 -4.55 32.43 -28.77
C GLU A 201 -4.51 31.47 -29.96
N GLN A 202 -3.92 31.89 -31.07
CA GLN A 202 -3.73 31.04 -32.24
C GLN A 202 -2.81 29.84 -31.92
N GLU A 203 -1.67 30.08 -31.28
CA GLU A 203 -0.74 29.01 -30.89
C GLU A 203 -1.34 28.08 -29.84
N GLU A 204 -2.07 28.60 -28.84
CA GLU A 204 -2.79 27.79 -27.85
C GLU A 204 -3.86 26.91 -28.50
N TRP A 205 -4.63 27.45 -29.43
CA TRP A 205 -5.61 26.67 -30.18
C TRP A 205 -4.96 25.56 -31.01
N GLN A 206 -3.85 25.86 -31.70
CA GLN A 206 -3.10 24.86 -32.47
C GLN A 206 -2.53 23.76 -31.56
N ASN A 207 -1.96 24.12 -30.42
CA ASN A 207 -1.43 23.16 -29.44
C ASN A 207 -2.54 22.28 -28.87
N ASN A 208 -3.71 22.84 -28.57
CA ASN A 208 -4.87 22.09 -28.10
C ASN A 208 -5.37 21.11 -29.16
N MET A 209 -5.47 21.54 -30.42
CA MET A 209 -5.83 20.66 -31.54
C MET A 209 -4.83 19.51 -31.71
N LEU A 210 -3.52 19.79 -31.60
CA LEU A 210 -2.49 18.77 -31.69
C LEU A 210 -2.57 17.78 -30.52
N ASN A 211 -2.79 18.26 -29.31
CA ASN A 211 -2.96 17.40 -28.13
C ASN A 211 -4.19 16.51 -28.24
N GLU A 212 -5.31 17.04 -28.74
CA GLU A 212 -6.52 16.27 -28.95
C GLU A 212 -6.34 15.21 -30.06
N SER A 213 -5.67 15.57 -31.16
CA SER A 213 -5.31 14.62 -32.22
C SER A 213 -4.42 13.48 -31.69
N ARG A 214 -3.44 13.79 -30.82
CA ARG A 214 -2.60 12.78 -30.17
C ARG A 214 -3.41 11.84 -29.28
N LYS A 215 -4.34 12.37 -28.49
CA LYS A 215 -5.25 11.55 -27.66
C LYS A 215 -6.11 10.62 -28.53
N GLN A 216 -6.69 11.14 -29.60
CA GLN A 216 -7.49 10.34 -30.52
C GLN A 216 -6.66 9.23 -31.19
N THR A 217 -5.42 9.54 -31.57
CA THR A 217 -4.50 8.55 -32.15
C THR A 217 -4.17 7.45 -31.13
N ALA A 218 -3.93 7.80 -29.86
CA ALA A 218 -3.69 6.83 -28.81
C ALA A 218 -4.91 5.91 -28.58
N ILE A 219 -6.12 6.49 -28.54
CA ILE A 219 -7.38 5.73 -28.41
C ILE A 219 -7.56 4.78 -29.61
N GLN A 220 -7.29 5.24 -30.83
CA GLN A 220 -7.38 4.39 -32.03
C GLN A 220 -6.37 3.24 -31.99
N ALA A 221 -5.14 3.49 -31.52
CA ALA A 221 -4.12 2.47 -31.38
C ALA A 221 -4.53 1.40 -30.34
N GLU A 222 -5.12 1.81 -29.22
CA GLU A 222 -5.66 0.90 -28.20
C GLU A 222 -6.82 0.06 -28.76
N GLN A 223 -7.76 0.69 -29.47
CA GLN A 223 -8.86 -0.03 -30.12
C GLN A 223 -8.35 -1.05 -31.14
N LEU A 224 -7.31 -0.72 -31.91
CA LEU A 224 -6.69 -1.65 -32.86
C LEU A 224 -6.03 -2.84 -32.14
N ALA A 225 -5.39 -2.62 -30.99
CA ALA A 225 -4.81 -3.69 -30.18
C ALA A 225 -5.90 -4.65 -29.68
N VAL A 226 -7.00 -4.11 -29.14
CA VAL A 226 -8.16 -4.89 -28.70
C VAL A 226 -8.76 -5.70 -29.86
N GLN A 227 -8.91 -5.11 -31.04
CA GLN A 227 -9.41 -5.82 -32.22
C GLN A 227 -8.50 -7.00 -32.63
N LYS A 228 -7.18 -6.83 -32.55
CA LYS A 228 -6.23 -7.92 -32.81
C LYS A 228 -6.37 -9.05 -31.80
N ASP A 229 -6.56 -8.72 -30.52
CA ASP A 229 -6.75 -9.72 -29.47
C ASP A 229 -8.05 -10.49 -29.64
N ILE A 230 -9.14 -9.80 -30.03
CA ILE A 230 -10.42 -10.42 -30.38
C ILE A 230 -10.22 -11.38 -31.57
N LEU A 231 -9.52 -10.95 -32.62
CA LEU A 231 -9.25 -11.79 -33.80
C LEU A 231 -8.44 -13.04 -33.44
N ASN A 232 -7.40 -12.89 -32.62
CA ASN A 232 -6.59 -14.02 -32.14
C ASN A 232 -7.42 -14.99 -31.31
N THR A 233 -8.31 -14.47 -30.46
CA THR A 233 -9.23 -15.29 -29.66
C THR A 233 -10.21 -16.05 -30.55
N ALA A 234 -10.79 -15.38 -31.55
CA ALA A 234 -11.69 -16.01 -32.52
C ALA A 234 -11.00 -17.16 -33.27
N LYS A 235 -9.75 -16.95 -33.72
CA LYS A 235 -8.94 -17.99 -34.35
C LYS A 235 -8.69 -19.19 -33.42
N ASN A 236 -8.36 -18.93 -32.16
CA ASN A 236 -8.16 -20.00 -31.18
C ASN A 236 -9.46 -20.81 -30.97
N ILE A 237 -10.62 -20.14 -30.89
CA ILE A 237 -11.93 -20.80 -30.78
C ILE A 237 -12.20 -21.68 -32.00
N GLU A 238 -11.91 -21.21 -33.21
CA GLU A 238 -12.02 -21.98 -34.44
C GLU A 238 -11.12 -23.24 -34.40
N ASP A 239 -9.86 -23.09 -34.01
CA ASP A 239 -8.91 -24.21 -33.88
C ASP A 239 -9.35 -25.22 -32.80
N TYR A 240 -9.97 -24.77 -31.72
CA TYR A 240 -10.56 -25.65 -30.71
C TYR A 240 -11.79 -26.39 -31.23
N ALA A 241 -12.69 -25.70 -31.94
CA ALA A 241 -13.87 -26.30 -32.54
C ALA A 241 -13.49 -27.38 -33.56
N LYS A 242 -12.46 -27.12 -34.38
CA LYS A 242 -11.94 -28.11 -35.33
C LYS A 242 -11.39 -29.36 -34.62
N ARG A 243 -10.55 -29.18 -33.60
CA ARG A 243 -10.02 -30.30 -32.79
C ARG A 243 -11.12 -31.09 -32.07
N ALA A 244 -12.15 -30.41 -31.59
CA ALA A 244 -13.30 -31.06 -30.96
C ALA A 244 -14.10 -31.89 -31.98
N ALA A 245 -14.27 -31.39 -33.21
CA ALA A 245 -14.91 -32.14 -34.29
C ALA A 245 -14.11 -33.38 -34.70
N GLU A 246 -12.78 -33.25 -34.83
CA GLU A 246 -11.87 -34.38 -35.10
C GLU A 246 -11.97 -35.43 -34.00
N ALA A 247 -11.92 -35.03 -32.72
CA ALA A 247 -12.07 -35.95 -31.59
C ALA A 247 -13.45 -36.65 -31.55
N ALA A 248 -14.52 -35.97 -31.97
CA ALA A 248 -15.85 -36.56 -32.04
C ALA A 248 -15.93 -37.67 -33.11
N GLU A 249 -15.28 -37.49 -34.26
CA GLU A 249 -15.18 -38.54 -35.29
C GLU A 249 -14.34 -39.73 -34.81
N ASP A 250 -13.23 -39.48 -34.10
CA ASP A 250 -12.41 -40.55 -33.50
C ASP A 250 -13.20 -41.38 -32.47
N ILE A 251 -13.99 -40.72 -31.61
CA ILE A 251 -14.87 -41.39 -30.66
C ILE A 251 -15.91 -42.24 -31.38
N LYS A 252 -16.52 -41.70 -32.45
CA LYS A 252 -17.51 -42.42 -33.27
C LYS A 252 -16.90 -43.66 -33.92
N PHE A 253 -15.70 -43.55 -34.50
CA PHE A 253 -14.95 -44.67 -35.07
C PHE A 253 -14.64 -45.72 -34.00
N THR A 254 -14.16 -45.28 -32.82
CA THR A 254 -13.84 -46.17 -31.69
C THR A 254 -15.09 -46.93 -31.21
N ASN A 255 -16.23 -46.25 -31.09
CA ASN A 255 -17.50 -46.87 -30.70
C ASN A 255 -17.98 -47.89 -31.74
N GLN A 256 -17.79 -47.63 -33.04
CA GLN A 256 -18.08 -48.60 -34.09
C GLN A 256 -17.18 -49.84 -34.00
N LEU A 257 -15.88 -49.64 -33.73
CA LEU A 257 -14.94 -50.75 -33.54
C LEU A 257 -15.31 -51.62 -32.34
N ILE A 258 -15.65 -50.99 -31.20
CA ILE A 258 -16.12 -51.70 -30.00
C ILE A 258 -17.40 -52.49 -30.30
N ALA A 259 -18.37 -51.89 -30.99
CA ALA A 259 -19.61 -52.57 -31.37
C ALA A 259 -19.36 -53.79 -32.27
N ASN A 260 -18.51 -53.64 -33.29
CA ASN A 260 -18.13 -54.73 -34.20
C ASN A 260 -17.41 -55.87 -33.47
N ASN A 261 -16.45 -55.54 -32.59
CA ASN A 261 -15.72 -56.54 -31.80
C ASN A 261 -16.63 -57.27 -30.82
N THR A 262 -17.58 -56.55 -30.19
CA THR A 262 -18.57 -57.14 -29.28
C THR A 262 -19.50 -58.10 -30.03
N ALA A 263 -19.97 -57.72 -31.22
CA ALA A 263 -20.78 -58.59 -32.07
C ALA A 263 -20.02 -59.84 -32.52
N ALA A 264 -18.73 -59.71 -32.90
CA ALA A 264 -17.88 -60.83 -33.23
C ALA A 264 -17.67 -61.78 -32.04
N ALA A 265 -17.39 -61.26 -30.85
CA ALA A 265 -17.25 -62.06 -29.63
C ALA A 265 -18.54 -62.83 -29.29
N ALA A 266 -19.71 -62.19 -29.43
CA ALA A 266 -21.00 -62.87 -29.24
C ALA A 266 -21.23 -63.99 -30.25
N ALA A 267 -20.86 -63.79 -31.53
CA ALA A 267 -20.94 -64.82 -32.56
C ALA A 267 -20.02 -66.01 -32.25
N TYR A 268 -18.77 -65.76 -31.82
CA TYR A 268 -17.85 -66.83 -31.39
C TYR A 268 -18.39 -67.60 -30.18
N ALA A 269 -18.95 -66.91 -29.19
CA ALA A 269 -19.56 -67.56 -28.03
C ALA A 269 -20.77 -68.44 -28.41
N ALA A 270 -21.62 -67.99 -29.34
CA ALA A 270 -22.74 -68.77 -29.85
C ALA A 270 -22.28 -70.02 -30.61
N GLN A 271 -21.24 -69.90 -31.45
CA GLN A 271 -20.65 -71.05 -32.15
C GLN A 271 -20.03 -72.07 -31.17
N ALA A 272 -19.35 -71.60 -30.14
CA ALA A 272 -18.80 -72.46 -29.08
C ALA A 272 -19.91 -73.19 -28.31
N ALA A 273 -20.99 -72.49 -27.94
CA ALA A 273 -22.14 -73.09 -27.27
C ALA A 273 -22.84 -74.14 -28.14
N GLN A 274 -23.03 -73.86 -29.44
CA GLN A 274 -23.59 -74.84 -30.37
C GLN A 274 -22.69 -76.07 -30.53
N SER A 275 -21.37 -75.88 -30.59
CA SER A 275 -20.39 -76.97 -30.68
C SER A 275 -20.41 -77.83 -29.41
N ALA A 276 -20.54 -77.22 -28.23
CA ALA A 276 -20.69 -77.93 -26.97
C ALA A 276 -21.98 -78.79 -26.94
N LYS A 277 -23.11 -78.22 -27.39
CA LYS A 277 -24.38 -78.95 -27.50
C LYS A 277 -24.29 -80.13 -28.47
N ASN A 278 -23.71 -79.92 -29.67
CA ASN A 278 -23.50 -80.99 -30.64
C ASN A 278 -22.60 -82.11 -30.06
N THR A 279 -21.59 -81.74 -29.28
CA THR A 279 -20.69 -82.70 -28.61
C THR A 279 -21.44 -83.52 -27.55
N GLU A 280 -22.29 -82.87 -26.76
CA GLU A 280 -23.17 -83.53 -25.78
C GLU A 280 -24.16 -84.50 -26.45
N GLU A 281 -24.78 -84.09 -27.55
CA GLU A 281 -25.67 -84.95 -28.35
C GLU A 281 -24.93 -86.19 -28.91
N MET A 282 -23.70 -86.03 -29.42
CA MET A 282 -22.88 -87.17 -29.86
C MET A 282 -22.49 -88.10 -28.72
N LEU A 283 -22.14 -87.55 -27.55
CA LEU A 283 -21.85 -88.35 -26.34
C LEU A 283 -23.07 -89.16 -25.90
N ASN A 284 -24.25 -88.53 -25.89
CA ASN A 284 -25.51 -89.22 -25.57
C ASN A 284 -25.84 -90.32 -26.59
N TYR A 285 -25.57 -90.10 -27.88
CA TYR A 285 -25.72 -91.13 -28.91
C TYR A 285 -24.74 -92.30 -28.70
N ALA A 286 -23.47 -92.01 -28.38
CA ALA A 286 -22.44 -93.02 -28.15
C ALA A 286 -22.70 -93.86 -26.88
N LEU A 287 -23.24 -93.25 -25.81
CA LEU A 287 -23.52 -93.91 -24.54
C LEU A 287 -24.91 -94.57 -24.48
N GLY A 288 -25.89 -94.04 -25.22
CA GLY A 288 -27.26 -94.55 -25.32
C GLY A 288 -27.46 -95.66 -26.37
N GLY A 289 -26.43 -96.00 -27.13
CA GLY A 289 -26.39 -97.13 -28.08
C GLY A 289 -26.27 -98.52 -27.44
N ARG A 290 -26.83 -98.71 -26.23
CA ARG A 290 -27.08 -100.02 -25.62
C ARG A 290 -28.57 -100.18 -25.38
N TRP A 291 -29.26 -100.69 -26.41
CA TRP A 291 -30.45 -101.50 -26.22
C TRP A 291 -30.01 -102.97 -26.18
#